data_AF-A0A3M5U0J4-F1
#
_entry.id   AF-A0A3M5U0J4-F1
#
_cell.length_a   1.000
_cell.length_b   1.000
_cell.length_c   1.000
_cell.angle_alpha   90.00
_cell.angle_beta   90.00
_cell.angle_gamma   90.00
#
_symmetry.space_group_name_H-M   'P 1'
#
loop_
_entity.id
_entity.type
_entity.pdbx_description
1 polymer ?
#
loop_
_entity_poly.entity_id
_entity_poly.type
_entity_poly.pdbx_seq_one_letter_code
_entity_poly.pdbx_strand_id
1 'polypeptide(L)'
;MDEWFESLDQCVKDGVVELKTTFEIVTNFSFIRAKAFQALSEGAPNFSYDEHLGTLFNFDLEDAELGSGIQVHSVELDEELHSEGLYTVEILFNYEVSKELVALEHTRAALKLVKLNTRLVDFLKVSLTLAGREFTVVPSTLNLRIQTPHGWRRVYQSSGKQPKIEPLQAEAFDGFLKSLQSSTKVFARYTMEKKIKNLVGLMSSGLRLETRNFESDALLNFYKVIEVVAKDPAFVEHSVEILERPLAYGKAIVNSGQRSLIAYVWEYLKKIEPKIGEDSLELLVKIADTRNKLAHVGAAKLEPNMVPFCKTVAMVLLRKFLVLKTTSDKT
;
A
#
# COMPACT_ATOMS: atom_id res chain seq x y z
N MET A 1 -0.40 17.58 -31.12
CA MET A 1 0.96 17.91 -30.65
C MET A 1 0.89 18.03 -29.14
N ASP A 2 1.88 17.53 -28.41
CA ASP A 2 1.87 17.61 -26.94
C ASP A 2 2.33 19.00 -26.50
N GLU A 3 1.38 19.93 -26.45
CA GLU A 3 1.61 21.29 -25.96
C GLU A 3 1.82 21.27 -24.44
N TRP A 4 2.87 21.97 -24.02
CA TRP A 4 3.27 22.08 -22.63
C TRP A 4 2.48 23.17 -21.91
N PHE A 5 2.41 23.05 -20.59
CA PHE A 5 2.03 24.13 -19.69
C PHE A 5 3.03 25.30 -19.79
N GLU A 6 2.55 26.55 -19.79
CA GLU A 6 3.38 27.76 -19.93
C GLU A 6 3.34 28.68 -18.69
N SER A 7 2.16 28.89 -18.07
CA SER A 7 2.01 29.74 -16.89
C SER A 7 0.82 29.34 -16.01
N LEU A 8 0.97 29.50 -14.69
CA LEU A 8 0.00 28.99 -13.70
C LEU A 8 -1.27 29.85 -13.58
N ASP A 9 -1.14 31.16 -13.72
CA ASP A 9 -2.23 32.13 -13.67
C ASP A 9 -3.34 31.81 -14.69
N GLN A 10 -2.96 31.39 -15.90
CA GLN A 10 -3.90 31.01 -16.97
C GLN A 10 -4.67 29.70 -16.70
N CYS A 11 -4.25 28.94 -15.69
CA CYS A 11 -4.85 27.67 -15.30
C CYS A 11 -5.67 27.77 -14.00
N VAL A 12 -5.49 28.85 -13.22
CA VAL A 12 -6.20 29.05 -11.95
C VAL A 12 -7.62 29.53 -12.21
N LYS A 13 -8.59 28.81 -11.68
CA LYS A 13 -10.00 29.21 -11.63
C LYS A 13 -10.44 29.24 -10.16
N ASP A 14 -11.01 30.35 -9.73
CA ASP A 14 -11.55 30.53 -8.37
C ASP A 14 -10.57 30.20 -7.21
N GLY A 15 -9.25 30.30 -7.47
CA GLY A 15 -8.17 29.98 -6.53
C GLY A 15 -7.62 28.54 -6.64
N VAL A 16 -8.19 27.72 -7.51
CA VAL A 16 -7.90 26.28 -7.66
C VAL A 16 -7.35 25.98 -9.06
N VAL A 17 -6.52 24.95 -9.20
CA VAL A 17 -6.20 24.32 -10.49
C VAL A 17 -6.74 22.90 -10.54
N GLU A 18 -7.31 22.52 -11.68
CA GLU A 18 -7.73 21.14 -11.97
C GLU A 18 -6.57 20.39 -12.61
N LEU A 19 -6.20 19.25 -12.04
CA LEU A 19 -5.02 18.45 -12.36
C LEU A 19 -5.41 17.01 -12.66
N LYS A 20 -4.68 16.39 -13.60
CA LYS A 20 -4.92 15.02 -14.03
C LYS A 20 -3.62 14.24 -14.13
N THR A 21 -3.47 13.26 -13.27
CA THR A 21 -2.31 12.36 -13.23
C THR A 21 -2.66 11.07 -13.95
N THR A 22 -1.81 10.65 -14.90
CA THR A 22 -1.94 9.35 -15.58
C THR A 22 -0.64 8.57 -15.50
N PHE A 23 -0.70 7.30 -15.15
CA PHE A 23 0.44 6.39 -15.07
C PHE A 23 -0.03 4.94 -15.14
N GLU A 24 0.82 4.04 -15.62
CA GLU A 24 0.56 2.60 -15.57
C GLU A 24 1.06 2.01 -14.25
N ILE A 25 0.39 0.96 -13.76
CA ILE A 25 0.80 0.16 -12.59
C ILE A 25 0.76 -1.33 -12.90
N VAL A 26 1.80 -2.04 -12.44
CA VAL A 26 1.79 -3.51 -12.32
C VAL A 26 1.46 -3.87 -10.88
N THR A 27 0.55 -4.81 -10.67
CA THR A 27 -0.01 -5.08 -9.34
C THR A 27 -0.18 -6.57 -9.07
N ASN A 28 -0.37 -6.93 -7.79
CA ASN A 28 -0.84 -8.26 -7.42
C ASN A 28 -2.39 -8.39 -7.37
N PHE A 29 -3.09 -7.70 -8.27
CA PHE A 29 -4.54 -7.82 -8.52
C PHE A 29 -4.87 -7.70 -10.04
N SER A 30 -5.87 -8.42 -10.55
CA SER A 30 -6.32 -8.46 -11.97
C SER A 30 -7.81 -8.72 -12.02
N PHE A 31 -8.56 -7.87 -12.73
CA PHE A 31 -10.01 -7.91 -12.88
C PHE A 31 -10.45 -8.96 -13.91
N ILE A 32 -9.69 -9.10 -15.01
CA ILE A 32 -9.91 -10.13 -16.05
C ILE A 32 -9.74 -11.55 -15.47
N ARG A 33 -8.63 -11.78 -14.74
CA ARG A 33 -8.26 -13.12 -14.25
C ARG A 33 -9.20 -13.65 -13.16
N ALA A 34 -9.94 -12.79 -12.48
CA ALA A 34 -10.93 -13.22 -11.49
C ALA A 34 -12.23 -13.72 -12.14
N LYS A 35 -12.77 -12.97 -13.12
CA LYS A 35 -13.84 -13.45 -14.02
C LYS A 35 -13.49 -14.79 -14.66
N ALA A 36 -12.22 -14.97 -15.07
CA ALA A 36 -11.73 -16.23 -15.62
C ALA A 36 -11.88 -17.41 -14.64
N PHE A 37 -11.44 -17.28 -13.38
CA PHE A 37 -11.64 -18.35 -12.39
C PHE A 37 -13.12 -18.60 -12.07
N GLN A 38 -13.95 -17.56 -12.02
CA GLN A 38 -15.40 -17.76 -11.82
C GLN A 38 -15.98 -18.63 -12.94
N ALA A 39 -15.81 -18.23 -14.22
CA ALA A 39 -16.35 -18.96 -15.36
C ALA A 39 -15.83 -20.41 -15.44
N LEU A 40 -14.55 -20.64 -15.17
CA LEU A 40 -13.97 -21.99 -15.13
C LEU A 40 -14.53 -22.82 -13.94
N SER A 41 -14.78 -22.20 -12.79
CA SER A 41 -15.40 -22.87 -11.62
C SER A 41 -16.88 -23.20 -11.83
N GLU A 42 -17.57 -22.41 -12.66
CA GLU A 42 -18.95 -22.63 -13.11
C GLU A 42 -19.04 -23.66 -14.26
N GLY A 43 -17.89 -24.22 -14.70
CA GLY A 43 -17.82 -25.35 -15.63
C GLY A 43 -17.57 -24.97 -17.09
N ALA A 44 -17.20 -23.73 -17.41
CA ALA A 44 -16.80 -23.36 -18.77
C ALA A 44 -15.56 -24.16 -19.22
N PRO A 45 -15.56 -24.77 -20.43
CA PRO A 45 -14.41 -25.56 -20.92
C PRO A 45 -13.23 -24.68 -21.35
N ASN A 46 -13.48 -23.40 -21.57
CA ASN A 46 -12.51 -22.36 -21.90
C ASN A 46 -13.09 -20.99 -21.49
N PHE A 47 -12.22 -19.98 -21.43
CA PHE A 47 -12.59 -18.58 -21.20
C PHE A 47 -11.84 -17.70 -22.20
N SER A 48 -12.57 -16.84 -22.90
CA SER A 48 -12.04 -15.83 -23.83
C SER A 48 -12.70 -14.51 -23.49
N TYR A 49 -11.91 -13.44 -23.38
CA TYR A 49 -12.37 -12.16 -22.87
C TYR A 49 -11.96 -11.04 -23.83
N ASP A 50 -12.96 -10.47 -24.51
CA ASP A 50 -12.81 -9.53 -25.65
C ASP A 50 -13.42 -8.15 -25.34
N GLU A 51 -13.89 -7.92 -24.11
CA GLU A 51 -14.55 -6.69 -23.66
C GLU A 51 -13.60 -5.82 -22.83
N HIS A 52 -13.32 -4.57 -23.26
CA HIS A 52 -12.54 -3.63 -22.45
C HIS A 52 -13.13 -3.48 -21.04
N LEU A 53 -12.37 -3.89 -20.01
CA LEU A 53 -12.81 -3.84 -18.60
C LEU A 53 -12.45 -2.49 -17.95
N GLY A 54 -12.79 -1.40 -18.65
CA GLY A 54 -12.60 -0.04 -18.18
C GLY A 54 -13.45 0.21 -16.93
N THR A 55 -12.84 0.06 -15.76
CA THR A 55 -13.58 0.05 -14.50
C THR A 55 -13.63 1.47 -13.93
N LEU A 56 -14.61 2.23 -14.41
CA LEU A 56 -14.84 3.63 -14.05
C LEU A 56 -15.31 3.76 -12.59
N PHE A 57 -14.37 3.72 -11.66
CA PHE A 57 -14.62 3.91 -10.23
C PHE A 57 -14.76 5.41 -9.90
N ASN A 58 -15.96 5.95 -10.11
CA ASN A 58 -16.33 7.27 -9.61
C ASN A 58 -16.56 7.20 -8.09
N PHE A 59 -15.54 7.57 -7.30
CA PHE A 59 -15.65 7.78 -5.87
C PHE A 59 -14.88 9.04 -5.46
N ASP A 60 -15.61 9.99 -4.86
CA ASP A 60 -15.01 11.21 -4.34
C ASP A 60 -14.07 10.91 -3.16
N LEU A 61 -12.97 11.65 -3.15
CA LEU A 61 -11.93 11.65 -2.12
C LEU A 61 -11.74 13.09 -1.58
N GLU A 62 -12.83 13.87 -1.49
CA GLU A 62 -12.86 15.20 -0.86
C GLU A 62 -12.25 15.19 0.56
N ASP A 63 -12.48 14.12 1.32
CA ASP A 63 -11.97 13.89 2.69
C ASP A 63 -10.48 13.47 2.77
N ALA A 64 -9.75 13.38 1.65
CA ALA A 64 -8.44 12.72 1.65
C ALA A 64 -7.28 13.54 2.26
N GLU A 65 -7.37 14.88 2.26
CA GLU A 65 -6.39 15.84 2.82
C GLU A 65 -4.89 15.48 2.59
N LEU A 66 -4.53 15.02 1.38
CA LEU A 66 -3.18 14.50 1.06
C LEU A 66 -2.06 15.56 1.20
N GLY A 67 -2.48 16.82 1.20
CA GLY A 67 -1.79 18.00 1.69
C GLY A 67 -2.82 19.14 1.78
N SER A 68 -2.48 20.24 2.45
CA SER A 68 -3.33 21.44 2.49
C SER A 68 -3.70 21.86 1.06
N GLY A 69 -5.01 21.87 0.76
CA GLY A 69 -5.56 22.28 -0.52
C GLY A 69 -5.70 21.19 -1.60
N ILE A 70 -5.40 19.91 -1.35
CA ILE A 70 -5.64 18.83 -2.34
C ILE A 70 -6.98 18.14 -2.08
N GLN A 71 -7.85 18.12 -3.09
CA GLN A 71 -9.09 17.35 -3.14
C GLN A 71 -9.04 16.40 -4.35
N VAL A 72 -9.28 15.11 -4.18
CA VAL A 72 -9.26 14.12 -5.28
C VAL A 72 -10.70 13.74 -5.64
N HIS A 73 -11.03 13.73 -6.92
CA HIS A 73 -12.42 13.54 -7.41
C HIS A 73 -12.68 12.13 -7.93
N SER A 74 -11.69 11.51 -8.57
CA SER A 74 -11.78 10.13 -9.07
C SER A 74 -10.42 9.44 -9.12
N VAL A 75 -10.43 8.10 -9.06
CA VAL A 75 -9.29 7.23 -9.37
C VAL A 75 -9.79 6.10 -10.25
N GLU A 76 -9.52 6.19 -11.55
CA GLU A 76 -9.91 5.20 -12.55
C GLU A 76 -8.80 4.16 -12.74
N LEU A 77 -9.21 2.92 -13.02
CA LEU A 77 -8.33 1.77 -13.27
C LEU A 77 -8.85 0.98 -14.48
N ASP A 78 -8.13 1.04 -15.60
CA ASP A 78 -8.41 0.28 -16.83
C ASP A 78 -7.34 -0.80 -17.01
N GLU A 79 -7.72 -2.08 -17.00
CA GLU A 79 -6.80 -3.21 -17.13
C GLU A 79 -6.53 -3.53 -18.60
N GLU A 80 -5.25 -3.70 -18.96
CA GLU A 80 -4.87 -4.10 -20.32
C GLU A 80 -5.39 -5.51 -20.66
N LEU A 81 -6.21 -5.59 -21.72
CA LEU A 81 -6.79 -6.84 -22.27
C LEU A 81 -5.78 -7.95 -22.59
N HIS A 82 -4.49 -7.64 -22.69
CA HIS A 82 -3.43 -8.58 -23.07
C HIS A 82 -2.33 -8.72 -22.00
N SER A 83 -2.48 -8.04 -20.86
CA SER A 83 -1.46 -7.92 -19.81
C SER A 83 -2.11 -8.02 -18.42
N GLU A 84 -2.33 -9.24 -17.92
CA GLU A 84 -2.90 -9.46 -16.58
C GLU A 84 -2.20 -8.61 -15.51
N GLY A 85 -2.98 -7.89 -14.70
CA GLY A 85 -2.49 -7.08 -13.57
C GLY A 85 -1.70 -5.83 -13.95
N LEU A 86 -1.69 -5.44 -15.23
CA LEU A 86 -1.23 -4.14 -15.71
C LEU A 86 -2.43 -3.23 -15.95
N TYR A 87 -2.46 -2.08 -15.27
CA TYR A 87 -3.52 -1.08 -15.41
C TYR A 87 -2.98 0.26 -15.86
N THR A 88 -3.73 0.97 -16.69
CA THR A 88 -3.68 2.43 -16.73
C THR A 88 -4.44 2.99 -15.54
N VAL A 89 -3.79 3.87 -14.77
CA VAL A 89 -4.39 4.67 -13.69
C VAL A 89 -4.61 6.09 -14.21
N GLU A 90 -5.80 6.63 -14.00
CA GLU A 90 -6.06 8.07 -14.09
C GLU A 90 -6.57 8.60 -12.75
N ILE A 91 -6.07 9.76 -12.33
CA ILE A 91 -6.51 10.45 -11.11
C ILE A 91 -6.85 11.89 -11.46
N LEU A 92 -8.10 12.28 -11.24
CA LEU A 92 -8.55 13.66 -11.38
C LEU A 92 -8.58 14.32 -9.99
N PHE A 93 -7.98 15.50 -9.85
CA PHE A 93 -7.89 16.19 -8.57
C PHE A 93 -7.78 17.71 -8.68
N ASN A 94 -8.37 18.42 -7.73
CA ASN A 94 -8.19 19.85 -7.53
C ASN A 94 -6.99 20.13 -6.62
N TYR A 95 -6.34 21.26 -6.83
CA TYR A 95 -5.36 21.82 -5.91
C TYR A 95 -5.54 23.33 -5.70
N GLU A 96 -5.75 23.75 -4.46
CA GLU A 96 -5.80 25.16 -4.04
C GLU A 96 -4.40 25.80 -4.15
N VAL A 97 -4.32 26.91 -4.89
CA VAL A 97 -3.05 27.56 -5.24
C VAL A 97 -2.86 28.85 -4.44
N SER A 98 -1.89 28.86 -3.52
CA SER A 98 -1.56 30.10 -2.79
C SER A 98 -1.09 31.20 -3.75
N LYS A 99 -1.38 32.46 -3.43
CA LYS A 99 -0.96 33.62 -4.24
C LYS A 99 0.55 33.66 -4.49
N GLU A 100 1.33 33.18 -3.52
CA GLU A 100 2.78 33.01 -3.60
C GLU A 100 3.20 31.97 -4.65
N LEU A 101 2.39 30.93 -4.87
CA LEU A 101 2.62 29.90 -5.88
C LEU A 101 2.23 30.38 -7.29
N VAL A 102 1.16 31.17 -7.42
CA VAL A 102 0.84 31.87 -8.68
C VAL A 102 1.97 32.83 -9.08
N ALA A 103 2.58 33.51 -8.11
CA ALA A 103 3.67 34.46 -8.32
C ALA A 103 5.07 33.82 -8.53
N LEU A 104 5.20 32.50 -8.61
CA LEU A 104 6.48 31.83 -8.88
C LEU A 104 6.75 31.68 -10.38
N GLU A 105 8.03 31.81 -10.75
CA GLU A 105 8.53 31.39 -12.07
C GLU A 105 8.00 30.01 -12.46
N HIS A 106 7.52 29.87 -13.70
CA HIS A 106 6.94 28.65 -14.28
C HIS A 106 7.62 27.34 -13.82
N THR A 107 8.94 27.25 -13.97
CA THR A 107 9.73 26.06 -13.60
C THR A 107 9.66 25.72 -12.10
N ARG A 108 9.55 26.72 -11.22
CA ARG A 108 9.41 26.53 -9.77
C ARG A 108 7.99 26.11 -9.37
N ALA A 109 6.99 26.62 -10.09
CA ALA A 109 5.60 26.16 -9.94
C ALA A 109 5.47 24.68 -10.38
N ALA A 110 5.97 24.32 -11.56
CA ALA A 110 6.00 22.94 -12.04
C ALA A 110 6.73 22.00 -11.07
N LEU A 111 7.89 22.39 -10.54
CA LEU A 111 8.64 21.62 -9.53
C LEU A 111 7.88 21.41 -8.20
N LYS A 112 6.94 22.30 -7.83
CA LYS A 112 6.04 22.09 -6.70
C LYS A 112 4.92 21.11 -7.08
N LEU A 113 4.24 21.32 -8.21
CA LEU A 113 3.16 20.43 -8.69
C LEU A 113 3.63 18.97 -8.86
N VAL A 114 4.83 18.75 -9.40
CA VAL A 114 5.44 17.41 -9.51
C VAL A 114 5.62 16.75 -8.14
N LYS A 115 6.04 17.49 -7.11
CA LYS A 115 6.20 16.95 -5.75
C LYS A 115 4.85 16.60 -5.11
N LEU A 116 3.78 17.32 -5.42
CA LEU A 116 2.42 16.98 -4.98
C LEU A 116 1.96 15.68 -5.65
N ASN A 117 2.18 15.53 -6.96
CA ASN A 117 1.90 14.30 -7.69
C ASN A 117 2.66 13.08 -7.10
N THR A 118 3.95 13.24 -6.75
CA THR A 118 4.69 12.16 -6.07
C THR A 118 4.06 11.77 -4.72
N ARG A 119 3.55 12.74 -3.95
CA ARG A 119 2.87 12.46 -2.65
C ARG A 119 1.53 11.73 -2.84
N LEU A 120 0.79 12.03 -3.91
CA LEU A 120 -0.45 11.33 -4.29
C LEU A 120 -0.16 9.85 -4.65
N VAL A 121 0.88 9.60 -5.43
CA VAL A 121 1.34 8.22 -5.75
C VAL A 121 1.83 7.49 -4.49
N ASP A 122 2.58 8.15 -3.61
CA ASP A 122 3.01 7.60 -2.32
C ASP A 122 1.81 7.27 -1.41
N PHE A 123 0.76 8.09 -1.38
CA PHE A 123 -0.46 7.81 -0.61
C PHE A 123 -1.15 6.53 -1.06
N LEU A 124 -1.36 6.36 -2.37
CA LEU A 124 -1.92 5.14 -2.94
C LEU A 124 -1.03 3.94 -2.60
N LYS A 125 0.29 4.09 -2.69
CA LYS A 125 1.26 3.00 -2.39
C LYS A 125 1.25 2.57 -0.93
N VAL A 126 1.24 3.53 -0.01
CA VAL A 126 1.13 3.25 1.43
C VAL A 126 -0.19 2.53 1.71
N SER A 127 -1.29 3.06 1.20
CA SER A 127 -2.63 2.54 1.51
C SER A 127 -2.88 1.15 0.90
N LEU A 128 -2.43 0.89 -0.34
CA LEU A 128 -2.44 -0.45 -0.93
C LEU A 128 -1.56 -1.43 -0.13
N THR A 129 -0.38 -1.01 0.31
CA THR A 129 0.47 -1.84 1.20
C THR A 129 -0.25 -2.19 2.50
N LEU A 130 -1.02 -1.25 3.08
CA LEU A 130 -1.85 -1.47 4.27
C LEU A 130 -3.10 -2.34 4.01
N ALA A 131 -3.44 -2.59 2.74
CA ALA A 131 -4.43 -3.59 2.33
C ALA A 131 -3.85 -5.01 2.23
N GLY A 132 -2.53 -5.17 2.22
CA GLY A 132 -1.88 -6.40 1.77
C GLY A 132 -1.94 -6.56 0.24
N ARG A 133 -1.89 -5.45 -0.49
CA ARG A 133 -1.73 -5.37 -1.95
C ARG A 133 -0.44 -4.62 -2.28
N GLU A 134 0.18 -4.93 -3.40
CA GLU A 134 1.34 -4.20 -3.89
C GLU A 134 1.08 -3.73 -5.32
N PHE A 135 1.59 -2.55 -5.62
CA PHE A 135 1.82 -2.12 -6.99
C PHE A 135 3.19 -1.49 -7.14
N THR A 136 3.76 -1.71 -8.31
CA THR A 136 4.93 -1.04 -8.82
C THR A 136 4.48 -0.19 -10.01
N VAL A 137 4.67 1.13 -9.92
CA VAL A 137 4.46 2.06 -11.05
C VAL A 137 5.38 1.67 -12.20
N VAL A 138 4.83 1.60 -13.41
CA VAL A 138 5.62 1.32 -14.61
C VAL A 138 6.54 2.51 -14.90
N PRO A 139 7.84 2.30 -15.15
CA PRO A 139 8.77 3.40 -15.42
C PRO A 139 8.39 4.23 -16.66
N SER A 140 8.55 5.55 -16.57
CA SER A 140 8.34 6.55 -17.63
C SER A 140 6.89 6.80 -18.09
N THR A 141 5.88 6.21 -17.45
CA THR A 141 4.46 6.40 -17.81
C THR A 141 3.78 7.53 -17.01
N LEU A 142 4.38 7.94 -15.88
CA LEU A 142 3.86 9.02 -15.02
C LEU A 142 3.91 10.39 -15.72
N ASN A 143 2.73 10.82 -16.16
CA ASN A 143 2.43 12.13 -16.72
C ASN A 143 1.57 12.93 -15.72
N LEU A 144 1.92 14.19 -15.49
CA LEU A 144 1.02 15.17 -14.88
C LEU A 144 0.49 16.10 -15.97
N ARG A 145 -0.82 16.28 -16.02
CA ARG A 145 -1.51 17.28 -16.86
C ARG A 145 -2.25 18.29 -16.00
N ILE A 146 -2.48 19.47 -16.54
CA ILE A 146 -3.26 20.57 -15.95
C ILE A 146 -4.32 21.01 -16.96
N GLN A 147 -5.52 21.34 -16.47
CA GLN A 147 -6.59 21.84 -17.33
C GLN A 147 -6.32 23.30 -17.70
N THR A 148 -6.64 23.66 -18.94
CA THR A 148 -6.57 25.06 -19.43
C THR A 148 -7.84 25.39 -20.21
N PRO A 149 -8.11 26.67 -20.54
CA PRO A 149 -9.20 27.06 -21.44
C PRO A 149 -9.16 26.41 -22.84
N HIS A 150 -8.05 25.76 -23.20
CA HIS A 150 -7.83 25.05 -24.45
C HIS A 150 -7.63 23.53 -24.25
N GLY A 151 -8.01 23.01 -23.07
CA GLY A 151 -7.92 21.59 -22.71
C GLY A 151 -6.64 21.22 -21.94
N TRP A 152 -6.44 19.91 -21.76
CA TRP A 152 -5.36 19.35 -20.94
C TRP A 152 -3.97 19.57 -21.54
N ARG A 153 -3.09 20.27 -20.81
CA ARG A 153 -1.67 20.48 -21.18
C ARG A 153 -0.73 19.68 -20.28
N ARG A 154 0.44 19.27 -20.78
CA ARG A 154 1.40 18.48 -19.99
C ARG A 154 2.25 19.39 -19.09
N VAL A 155 2.33 19.05 -17.80
CA VAL A 155 3.17 19.73 -16.79
C VAL A 155 4.53 19.03 -16.61
N TYR A 156 4.55 17.69 -16.69
CA TYR A 156 5.77 16.90 -16.47
C TYR A 156 5.72 15.52 -17.13
N GLN A 157 6.89 15.02 -17.52
CA GLN A 157 7.17 13.65 -17.94
C GLN A 157 8.48 13.19 -17.30
N SER A 158 8.50 11.98 -16.72
CA SER A 158 9.71 11.38 -16.13
C SER A 158 10.39 10.42 -17.10
N SER A 159 11.72 10.30 -17.03
CA SER A 159 12.49 9.31 -17.78
C SER A 159 13.61 8.71 -16.91
N GLY A 160 13.54 7.40 -16.62
CA GLY A 160 14.58 6.75 -15.79
C GLY A 160 14.36 5.30 -15.33
N LYS A 161 14.93 4.35 -16.08
CA LYS A 161 15.36 2.97 -15.72
C LYS A 161 14.31 1.93 -15.25
N GLN A 162 14.53 0.67 -15.67
CA GLN A 162 13.68 -0.52 -15.46
C GLN A 162 13.99 -1.28 -14.15
N PRO A 163 13.09 -2.15 -13.63
CA PRO A 163 12.94 -3.55 -14.10
C PRO A 163 11.47 -4.10 -14.18
N LYS A 164 11.32 -5.40 -14.50
CA LYS A 164 10.12 -6.13 -15.00
C LYS A 164 8.99 -6.53 -13.99
N ILE A 165 7.97 -7.25 -14.53
CA ILE A 165 6.53 -7.45 -14.19
C ILE A 165 6.21 -8.89 -13.68
N GLU A 166 5.14 -9.11 -12.87
CA GLU A 166 4.26 -10.33 -12.81
C GLU A 166 3.00 -10.12 -11.86
N PRO A 167 1.86 -10.87 -11.97
CA PRO A 167 0.51 -10.42 -11.47
C PRO A 167 -0.35 -11.36 -10.55
N LEU A 168 -1.49 -10.87 -9.97
CA LEU A 168 -2.55 -11.72 -9.30
C LEU A 168 -4.03 -11.21 -9.46
N GLN A 169 -4.98 -11.16 -8.47
CA GLN A 169 -6.48 -11.10 -8.69
C GLN A 169 -7.39 -10.07 -7.90
N ALA A 170 -8.67 -9.89 -8.35
CA ALA A 170 -9.55 -8.68 -8.31
C ALA A 170 -10.37 -8.23 -7.06
N GLU A 171 -11.48 -8.90 -6.72
CA GLU A 171 -12.72 -8.30 -6.15
C GLU A 171 -12.55 -7.72 -4.75
N ALA A 172 -11.40 -7.96 -4.14
CA ALA A 172 -10.96 -7.33 -2.91
C ALA A 172 -10.84 -5.79 -2.99
N PHE A 173 -10.98 -5.16 -4.17
CA PHE A 173 -10.69 -3.74 -4.36
C PHE A 173 -11.77 -2.78 -3.83
N ASP A 174 -13.07 -3.01 -4.04
CA ASP A 174 -14.12 -2.05 -3.62
C ASP A 174 -14.21 -1.90 -2.09
N GLY A 175 -14.16 -3.02 -1.37
CA GLY A 175 -14.05 -3.02 0.10
C GLY A 175 -12.72 -2.44 0.60
N PHE A 176 -11.68 -2.43 -0.24
CA PHE A 176 -10.40 -1.77 0.05
C PHE A 176 -10.47 -0.25 -0.17
N LEU A 177 -11.12 0.26 -1.22
CA LEU A 177 -11.24 1.69 -1.49
C LEU A 177 -11.90 2.43 -0.30
N LYS A 178 -12.94 1.83 0.28
CA LYS A 178 -13.59 2.33 1.51
C LYS A 178 -12.68 2.32 2.75
N SER A 179 -11.55 1.58 2.73
CA SER A 179 -10.52 1.64 3.77
C SER A 179 -9.47 2.75 3.56
N LEU A 180 -9.41 3.39 2.37
CA LEU A 180 -8.52 4.52 2.10
C LEU A 180 -8.80 5.72 3.01
N GLN A 181 -10.07 6.03 3.27
CA GLN A 181 -10.48 7.10 4.18
C GLN A 181 -9.91 6.91 5.60
N SER A 182 -9.74 5.67 6.05
CA SER A 182 -9.10 5.38 7.34
C SER A 182 -7.56 5.52 7.31
N SER A 183 -6.97 5.51 6.11
CA SER A 183 -5.52 5.54 5.88
C SER A 183 -4.92 6.95 5.82
N THR A 184 -5.73 8.00 5.72
CA THR A 184 -5.27 9.42 5.66
C THR A 184 -4.42 9.81 6.88
N LYS A 185 -4.93 9.56 8.09
CA LYS A 185 -4.24 9.82 9.38
C LYS A 185 -2.98 8.96 9.55
N VAL A 186 -3.00 7.75 8.99
CA VAL A 186 -1.85 6.85 8.94
C VAL A 186 -0.79 7.38 7.94
N PHE A 187 -1.21 7.94 6.81
CA PHE A 187 -0.32 8.53 5.81
C PHE A 187 0.36 9.80 6.31
N ALA A 188 -0.39 10.69 6.98
CA ALA A 188 0.18 11.87 7.64
C ALA A 188 1.35 11.46 8.56
N ARG A 189 1.14 10.47 9.45
CA ARG A 189 2.20 9.90 10.28
C ARG A 189 3.30 9.20 9.49
N TYR A 190 2.97 8.44 8.44
CA TYR A 190 3.97 7.84 7.55
C TYR A 190 4.92 8.90 6.98
N THR A 191 4.45 10.10 6.60
CA THR A 191 5.36 11.15 6.09
C THR A 191 6.38 11.64 7.12
N MET A 192 6.08 11.52 8.42
CA MET A 192 6.91 12.02 9.53
C MET A 192 7.73 10.93 10.24
N GLU A 193 7.11 9.81 10.60
CA GLU A 193 7.71 8.77 11.46
C GLU A 193 8.57 7.76 10.68
N LYS A 194 9.89 7.83 10.88
CA LYS A 194 10.86 6.87 10.29
C LYS A 194 10.54 5.40 10.61
N LYS A 195 9.97 5.09 11.78
CA LYS A 195 9.58 3.71 12.13
C LYS A 195 8.40 3.22 11.28
N ILE A 196 7.40 4.06 11.06
CA ILE A 196 6.25 3.74 10.18
C ILE A 196 6.73 3.59 8.73
N LYS A 197 7.58 4.50 8.23
CA LYS A 197 8.20 4.35 6.89
C LYS A 197 8.89 3.01 6.71
N ASN A 198 9.72 2.61 7.68
CA ASN A 198 10.45 1.35 7.63
C ASN A 198 9.50 0.13 7.65
N LEU A 199 8.46 0.14 8.49
CA LEU A 199 7.50 -0.96 8.59
C LEU A 199 6.67 -1.14 7.31
N VAL A 200 6.17 -0.04 6.73
CA VAL A 200 5.45 -0.08 5.45
C VAL A 200 6.40 -0.48 4.31
N GLY A 201 7.65 0.00 4.31
CA GLY A 201 8.67 -0.39 3.34
C GLY A 201 9.03 -1.88 3.39
N LEU A 202 9.06 -2.50 4.58
CA LEU A 202 9.22 -3.94 4.76
C LEU A 202 8.01 -4.72 4.22
N MET A 203 6.77 -4.31 4.53
CA MET A 203 5.58 -4.99 3.97
C MET A 203 5.51 -4.87 2.45
N SER A 204 5.74 -3.68 1.88
CA SER A 204 5.77 -3.48 0.42
C SER A 204 6.87 -4.33 -0.24
N SER A 205 8.04 -4.44 0.39
CA SER A 205 9.12 -5.30 -0.11
C SER A 205 8.76 -6.78 -0.02
N GLY A 206 8.15 -7.24 1.08
CA GLY A 206 7.70 -8.61 1.27
C GLY A 206 6.62 -9.04 0.27
N LEU A 207 5.61 -8.20 0.06
CA LEU A 207 4.54 -8.43 -0.93
C LEU A 207 5.09 -8.54 -2.36
N ARG A 208 6.04 -7.67 -2.72
CA ARG A 208 6.70 -7.70 -4.03
C ARG A 208 7.58 -8.93 -4.24
N LEU A 209 8.23 -9.40 -3.17
CA LEU A 209 9.06 -10.61 -3.20
C LEU A 209 8.19 -11.87 -3.30
N GLU A 210 7.10 -11.94 -2.55
CA GLU A 210 6.09 -13.00 -2.62
C GLU A 210 5.50 -13.12 -4.03
N THR A 211 5.04 -11.98 -4.60
CA THR A 211 4.48 -11.90 -5.96
C THR A 211 5.48 -12.34 -7.04
N ARG A 212 6.79 -12.29 -6.76
CA ARG A 212 7.89 -12.70 -7.65
C ARG A 212 8.48 -14.06 -7.28
N ASN A 213 7.78 -14.86 -6.47
CA ASN A 213 8.18 -16.20 -6.02
C ASN A 213 9.48 -16.25 -5.17
N PHE A 214 9.96 -15.12 -4.64
CA PHE A 214 11.06 -15.05 -3.66
C PHE A 214 10.52 -15.27 -2.23
N GLU A 215 9.89 -16.43 -2.02
CA GLU A 215 9.17 -16.79 -0.79
C GLU A 215 10.00 -16.64 0.49
N SER A 216 11.27 -17.04 0.47
CA SER A 216 12.18 -16.94 1.61
C SER A 216 12.40 -15.48 2.03
N ASP A 217 12.69 -14.60 1.09
CA ASP A 217 12.92 -13.18 1.36
C ASP A 217 11.61 -12.46 1.73
N ALA A 218 10.48 -12.88 1.16
CA ALA A 218 9.16 -12.43 1.58
C ALA A 218 8.89 -12.77 3.05
N LEU A 219 9.11 -14.02 3.47
CA LEU A 219 8.98 -14.48 4.86
C LEU A 219 9.89 -13.68 5.80
N LEU A 220 11.14 -13.41 5.41
CA LEU A 220 12.06 -12.58 6.18
C LEU A 220 11.53 -11.15 6.37
N ASN A 221 10.96 -10.54 5.34
CA ASN A 221 10.37 -9.20 5.41
C ASN A 221 9.13 -9.15 6.30
N PHE A 222 8.17 -10.07 6.11
CA PHE A 222 6.96 -10.15 6.93
C PHE A 222 7.30 -10.44 8.40
N TYR A 223 8.20 -11.38 8.67
CA TYR A 223 8.65 -11.67 10.04
C TYR A 223 9.37 -10.49 10.67
N LYS A 224 10.09 -9.67 9.90
CA LYS A 224 10.74 -8.46 10.44
C LYS A 224 9.72 -7.42 10.90
N VAL A 225 8.56 -7.33 10.25
CA VAL A 225 7.45 -6.47 10.70
C VAL A 225 6.85 -7.00 12.00
N ILE A 226 6.61 -8.31 12.11
CA ILE A 226 6.20 -8.96 13.37
C ILE A 226 7.20 -8.63 14.49
N GLU A 227 8.50 -8.84 14.26
CA GLU A 227 9.55 -8.60 15.25
C GLU A 227 9.63 -7.13 15.69
N VAL A 228 9.53 -6.17 14.76
CA VAL A 228 9.67 -4.74 15.08
C VAL A 228 8.42 -4.17 15.75
N VAL A 229 7.22 -4.65 15.41
CA VAL A 229 5.98 -4.26 16.09
C VAL A 229 5.92 -4.86 17.49
N ALA A 230 6.14 -6.17 17.65
CA ALA A 230 6.06 -6.86 18.94
C ALA A 230 7.09 -6.35 19.96
N LYS A 231 8.14 -5.64 19.51
CA LYS A 231 9.17 -5.01 20.35
C LYS A 231 9.01 -3.49 20.53
N ASP A 232 7.95 -2.85 20.00
CA ASP A 232 7.71 -1.43 20.26
C ASP A 232 7.10 -1.20 21.66
N PRO A 233 7.63 -0.26 22.48
CA PRO A 233 7.13 -0.06 23.85
C PRO A 233 5.62 0.16 23.95
N ALA A 234 5.02 0.96 23.05
CA ALA A 234 3.58 1.23 23.09
C ALA A 234 2.74 0.01 22.66
N PHE A 235 3.29 -0.85 21.78
CA PHE A 235 2.64 -2.13 21.48
C PHE A 235 2.77 -3.09 22.66
N VAL A 236 3.92 -3.15 23.33
CA VAL A 236 4.14 -3.98 24.54
C VAL A 236 3.17 -3.58 25.66
N GLU A 237 3.03 -2.29 25.92
CA GLU A 237 2.11 -1.75 26.94
C GLU A 237 0.65 -2.12 26.65
N HIS A 238 0.18 -1.93 25.41
CA HIS A 238 -1.16 -2.34 24.98
C HIS A 238 -1.37 -3.86 24.97
N SER A 239 -0.35 -4.64 24.59
CA SER A 239 -0.49 -6.10 24.49
C SER A 239 -0.45 -6.79 25.85
N VAL A 240 0.28 -6.28 26.86
CA VAL A 240 0.15 -6.80 28.24
C VAL A 240 -1.20 -6.46 28.87
N GLU A 241 -1.78 -5.31 28.54
CA GLU A 241 -3.13 -4.91 28.99
C GLU A 241 -4.19 -5.90 28.49
N ILE A 242 -4.24 -6.15 27.17
CA ILE A 242 -5.17 -7.13 26.56
C ILE A 242 -4.95 -8.58 27.07
N LEU A 243 -3.72 -8.91 27.45
CA LEU A 243 -3.36 -10.21 28.02
C LEU A 243 -3.58 -10.32 29.53
N GLU A 244 -3.99 -9.24 30.21
CA GLU A 244 -4.15 -9.18 31.68
C GLU A 244 -2.83 -9.53 32.41
N ARG A 245 -1.70 -9.04 31.90
CA ARG A 245 -0.33 -9.31 32.39
C ARG A 245 0.34 -8.04 32.94
N PRO A 246 1.28 -8.16 33.89
CA PRO A 246 2.09 -7.02 34.31
C PRO A 246 3.09 -6.61 33.22
N LEU A 247 3.39 -5.31 33.12
CA LEU A 247 4.36 -4.77 32.14
C LEU A 247 5.76 -5.40 32.22
N ALA A 248 6.14 -5.94 33.39
CA ALA A 248 7.37 -6.70 33.57
C ALA A 248 7.41 -8.00 32.72
N TYR A 249 6.27 -8.69 32.55
CA TYR A 249 6.18 -9.91 31.74
C TYR A 249 6.40 -9.60 30.25
N GLY A 250 5.76 -8.57 29.71
CA GLY A 250 6.00 -8.11 28.34
C GLY A 250 7.44 -7.68 28.11
N LYS A 251 8.01 -6.87 29.02
CA LYS A 251 9.41 -6.42 28.97
C LYS A 251 10.42 -7.58 29.06
N ALA A 252 10.12 -8.65 29.80
CA ALA A 252 10.96 -9.85 29.84
C ALA A 252 10.88 -10.64 28.52
N ILE A 253 9.67 -10.87 28.00
CA ILE A 253 9.45 -11.68 26.80
C ILE A 253 10.05 -11.06 25.53
N VAL A 254 9.93 -9.74 25.33
CA VAL A 254 10.46 -9.11 24.10
C VAL A 254 11.98 -9.16 23.97
N ASN A 255 12.68 -9.39 25.08
CA ASN A 255 14.12 -9.59 25.17
C ASN A 255 14.54 -11.07 25.21
N SER A 256 13.58 -11.99 25.11
CA SER A 256 13.81 -13.44 25.14
C SER A 256 13.95 -14.05 23.74
N GLY A 257 14.00 -15.39 23.66
CA GLY A 257 14.16 -16.11 22.40
C GLY A 257 12.99 -15.92 21.43
N GLN A 258 13.26 -16.07 20.13
CA GLN A 258 12.27 -15.81 19.08
C GLN A 258 11.00 -16.68 19.17
N ARG A 259 11.12 -17.95 19.59
CA ARG A 259 9.96 -18.82 19.86
C ARG A 259 9.05 -18.23 20.94
N SER A 260 9.62 -17.65 22.00
CA SER A 260 8.88 -17.02 23.10
C SER A 260 8.21 -15.71 22.67
N LEU A 261 8.90 -14.88 21.88
CA LEU A 261 8.32 -13.69 21.26
C LEU A 261 7.11 -14.04 20.38
N ILE A 262 7.20 -15.15 19.64
CA ILE A 262 6.16 -15.61 18.72
C ILE A 262 5.00 -16.31 19.44
N ALA A 263 5.26 -17.04 20.53
CA ALA A 263 4.21 -17.55 21.41
C ALA A 263 3.40 -16.40 22.06
N TYR A 264 4.06 -15.33 22.48
CA TYR A 264 3.42 -14.10 22.98
C TYR A 264 2.60 -13.37 21.91
N VAL A 265 3.09 -13.31 20.67
CA VAL A 265 2.29 -12.84 19.53
C VAL A 265 1.05 -13.70 19.33
N TRP A 266 1.15 -15.04 19.45
CA TRP A 266 -0.01 -15.92 19.38
C TRP A 266 -0.98 -15.72 20.56
N GLU A 267 -0.50 -15.59 21.81
CA GLU A 267 -1.37 -15.27 22.97
C GLU A 267 -2.17 -13.98 22.70
N TYR A 268 -1.52 -12.92 22.20
CA TYR A 268 -2.18 -11.65 21.86
C TYR A 268 -3.21 -11.83 20.72
N LEU A 269 -2.81 -12.50 19.64
CA LEU A 269 -3.69 -12.80 18.51
C LEU A 269 -4.94 -13.61 18.93
N LYS A 270 -4.79 -14.59 19.82
CA LYS A 270 -5.89 -15.42 20.34
C LYS A 270 -6.95 -14.59 21.08
N LYS A 271 -6.53 -13.52 21.78
CA LYS A 271 -7.43 -12.56 22.44
C LYS A 271 -8.14 -11.63 21.45
N ILE A 272 -7.44 -11.10 20.43
CA ILE A 272 -8.01 -10.11 19.50
C ILE A 272 -8.74 -10.69 18.28
N GLU A 273 -8.43 -11.93 17.90
CA GLU A 273 -9.01 -12.65 16.75
C GLU A 273 -9.35 -14.09 17.17
N PRO A 274 -10.44 -14.32 17.93
CA PRO A 274 -10.74 -15.62 18.58
C PRO A 274 -10.94 -16.81 17.64
N LYS A 275 -11.05 -16.57 16.32
CA LYS A 275 -11.13 -17.61 15.28
C LYS A 275 -9.78 -18.26 14.94
N ILE A 276 -8.68 -17.77 15.49
CA ILE A 276 -7.35 -18.36 15.30
C ILE A 276 -7.27 -19.71 16.04
N GLY A 277 -6.92 -20.77 15.30
CA GLY A 277 -6.80 -22.13 15.81
C GLY A 277 -5.67 -22.31 16.82
N GLU A 278 -5.58 -23.50 17.41
CA GLU A 278 -4.45 -23.85 18.29
C GLU A 278 -3.23 -24.28 17.46
N ASP A 279 -3.45 -25.03 16.38
CA ASP A 279 -2.46 -25.40 15.35
C ASP A 279 -1.69 -24.19 14.77
N SER A 280 -2.31 -23.00 14.81
CA SER A 280 -1.67 -21.73 14.42
C SER A 280 -0.43 -21.40 15.26
N LEU A 281 -0.33 -21.86 16.50
CA LEU A 281 0.87 -21.73 17.33
C LEU A 281 2.02 -22.59 16.78
N GLU A 282 1.75 -23.82 16.38
CA GLU A 282 2.77 -24.71 15.82
C GLU A 282 3.32 -24.15 14.50
N LEU A 283 2.42 -23.69 13.61
CA LEU A 283 2.82 -23.03 12.36
C LEU A 283 3.66 -21.76 12.62
N LEU A 284 3.30 -20.95 13.62
CA LEU A 284 4.07 -19.78 14.03
C LEU A 284 5.46 -20.15 14.58
N VAL A 285 5.57 -21.19 15.42
CA VAL A 285 6.86 -21.69 15.92
C VAL A 285 7.72 -22.23 14.78
N LYS A 286 7.15 -22.96 13.82
CA LYS A 286 7.84 -23.40 12.60
C LYS A 286 8.33 -22.23 11.75
N ILE A 287 7.51 -21.17 11.57
CA ILE A 287 7.92 -19.94 10.88
C ILE A 287 9.11 -19.27 11.58
N ALA A 288 9.12 -19.21 12.91
CA ALA A 288 10.24 -18.68 13.70
C ALA A 288 11.53 -19.49 13.50
N ASP A 289 11.45 -20.82 13.54
CA ASP A 289 12.59 -21.70 13.30
C ASP A 289 13.11 -21.59 11.85
N THR A 290 12.22 -21.53 10.86
CA THR A 290 12.53 -21.32 9.45
C THR A 290 13.23 -19.97 9.23
N ARG A 291 12.74 -18.88 9.84
CA ARG A 291 13.41 -17.58 9.80
C ARG A 291 14.82 -17.61 10.39
N ASN A 292 15.06 -18.41 11.44
CA ASN A 292 16.41 -18.58 11.99
C ASN A 292 17.32 -19.40 11.06
N LYS A 293 16.81 -20.46 10.44
CA LYS A 293 17.56 -21.23 9.42
C LYS A 293 17.94 -20.35 8.22
N LEU A 294 17.01 -19.57 7.69
CA LEU A 294 17.29 -18.59 6.63
C LEU A 294 18.36 -17.56 7.05
N ALA A 295 18.22 -16.98 8.25
CA ALA A 295 19.13 -15.93 8.73
C ALA A 295 20.56 -16.41 9.11
N HIS A 296 20.76 -17.69 9.39
CA HIS A 296 22.05 -18.24 9.86
C HIS A 296 22.67 -19.31 8.95
N VAL A 297 21.88 -19.94 8.08
CA VAL A 297 22.29 -21.03 7.17
C VAL A 297 22.04 -20.67 5.70
N GLY A 298 21.30 -19.58 5.42
CA GLY A 298 21.02 -19.09 4.06
C GLY A 298 19.95 -19.89 3.30
N ALA A 299 19.51 -21.03 3.82
CA ALA A 299 18.50 -21.88 3.19
C ALA A 299 17.58 -22.56 4.23
N ALA A 300 16.31 -22.70 3.86
CA ALA A 300 15.32 -23.49 4.58
C ALA A 300 14.26 -24.00 3.59
N LYS A 301 13.69 -25.18 3.84
CA LYS A 301 12.48 -25.63 3.13
C LYS A 301 11.27 -24.91 3.72
N LEU A 302 10.42 -24.35 2.87
CA LEU A 302 9.15 -23.74 3.26
C LEU A 302 8.02 -24.78 3.13
N GLU A 303 7.02 -24.67 4.01
CA GLU A 303 5.72 -25.35 3.88
C GLU A 303 4.71 -24.35 3.28
N PRO A 304 3.77 -24.75 2.41
CA PRO A 304 2.97 -23.82 1.60
C PRO A 304 2.23 -22.71 2.37
N ASN A 305 1.82 -23.00 3.62
CA ASN A 305 1.09 -22.03 4.44
C ASN A 305 2.00 -21.06 5.21
N MET A 306 3.33 -21.23 5.20
CA MET A 306 4.25 -20.39 6.00
C MET A 306 4.24 -18.92 5.57
N VAL A 307 4.39 -18.63 4.27
CA VAL A 307 4.45 -17.23 3.78
C VAL A 307 3.08 -16.55 3.89
N PRO A 308 1.95 -17.14 3.44
CA PRO A 308 0.64 -16.52 3.56
C PRO A 308 0.24 -16.26 5.03
N PHE A 309 0.57 -17.17 5.95
CA PHE A 309 0.25 -17.00 7.37
C PHE A 309 1.16 -15.95 8.04
N CYS A 310 2.46 -15.95 7.75
CA CYS A 310 3.40 -14.91 8.21
C CYS A 310 2.96 -13.51 7.73
N LYS A 311 2.59 -13.38 6.45
CA LYS A 311 1.99 -12.16 5.88
C LYS A 311 0.74 -11.72 6.65
N THR A 312 -0.19 -12.65 6.90
CA THR A 312 -1.46 -12.36 7.59
C THR A 312 -1.21 -11.82 8.99
N VAL A 313 -0.33 -12.47 9.76
CA VAL A 313 0.04 -12.00 11.11
C VAL A 313 0.75 -10.64 11.06
N ALA A 314 1.68 -10.43 10.13
CA ALA A 314 2.37 -9.16 9.95
C ALA A 314 1.39 -8.01 9.61
N MET A 315 0.39 -8.27 8.76
CA MET A 315 -0.67 -7.32 8.42
C MET A 315 -1.54 -6.95 9.62
N VAL A 316 -1.98 -7.93 10.42
CA VAL A 316 -2.81 -7.69 11.62
C VAL A 316 -2.04 -6.84 12.64
N LEU A 317 -0.79 -7.22 12.95
CA LEU A 317 0.04 -6.50 13.90
C LEU A 317 0.37 -5.07 13.43
N LEU A 318 0.71 -4.89 12.14
CA LEU A 318 0.97 -3.56 11.59
C LEU A 318 -0.27 -2.67 11.66
N ARG A 319 -1.47 -3.17 11.33
CA ARG A 319 -2.71 -2.40 11.45
C ARG A 319 -2.99 -1.98 12.89
N LYS A 320 -2.89 -2.90 13.86
CA LYS A 320 -3.06 -2.58 15.29
C LYS A 320 -2.03 -1.55 15.77
N PHE A 321 -0.76 -1.70 15.40
CA PHE A 321 0.31 -0.75 15.70
C PHE A 321 0.01 0.67 15.19
N LEU A 322 -0.47 0.79 13.95
CA LEU A 322 -0.76 2.09 13.35
C LEU A 322 -1.98 2.75 13.99
N VAL A 323 -3.03 1.97 14.32
CA VAL A 323 -4.19 2.45 15.10
C VAL A 323 -3.75 3.00 16.46
N LEU A 324 -2.89 2.28 17.20
CA LEU A 324 -2.35 2.75 18.48
C LEU A 324 -1.66 4.10 18.32
N LYS A 325 -0.69 4.20 17.39
CA LYS A 325 0.01 5.47 17.13
C LYS A 325 -0.96 6.59 16.79
N THR A 326 -1.92 6.40 15.87
CA THR A 326 -2.89 7.44 15.49
C THR A 326 -3.88 7.83 16.61
N THR A 327 -4.01 7.03 17.67
CA THR A 327 -4.97 7.30 18.76
C THR A 327 -4.32 8.04 19.94
N SER A 328 -3.00 7.87 20.16
CA SER A 328 -2.27 8.49 21.28
C SER A 328 -2.19 10.03 21.26
N ASP A 329 -2.60 10.72 20.19
CA ASP A 329 -2.64 12.20 20.15
C ASP A 329 -3.95 12.80 20.71
N LYS A 330 -4.89 11.97 21.17
CA LYS A 330 -6.20 12.42 21.71
C LYS A 330 -6.20 12.68 23.22
N THR A 331 -5.04 12.63 23.86
CA THR A 331 -4.83 12.71 25.32
C THR A 331 -3.56 13.49 25.64
#